data_AF-A0A8T3RGC0-F1
#
_entry.id   AF-A0A8T3RGC0-F1
#
_cell.length_a   1.000
_cell.length_b   1.000
_cell.length_c   1.000
_cell.angle_alpha   90.00
_cell.angle_beta   90.00
_cell.angle_gamma   90.00
#
_symmetry.space_group_name_H-M   'P 1'
#
loop_
_entity.id
_entity.type
_entity.pdbx_description
1 polymer ?
#
loop_
_entity_poly.entity_id
_entity_poly.type
_entity_poly.pdbx_seq_one_letter_code
_entity_poly.pdbx_strand_id
1 'polypeptide(L)'
;AFAIGTWVAADPVRVAEVRRLISSPEGLLALFVINVVSSATLLLPLPGLALTPLAATVADPLVVGLIAGAGQTLGELTGYLAGYSGRKALGMDARTQRMTNLMRRWGAAIVFALALIPNPFFDVAGIIAGGTRMPLRLYLLAAASGKILKNIALAYGVTLGIDWMFGMFQ
;
A
#
# COMPACT_ATOMS: atom_id res chain seq x y z
N ALA A 1 9.07 7.98 9.62
CA ALA A 1 8.42 8.80 8.59
C ALA A 1 8.25 10.25 9.05
N PHE A 2 7.39 10.54 10.03
CA PHE A 2 7.13 11.92 10.48
C PHE A 2 8.40 12.72 10.83
N ALA A 3 9.27 12.23 11.72
CA ALA A 3 10.51 12.93 12.11
C ALA A 3 11.51 13.15 10.96
N ILE A 4 11.57 12.22 9.99
CA ILE A 4 12.41 12.38 8.80
C ILE A 4 11.74 13.37 7.84
N GLY A 5 10.42 13.31 7.70
CA GLY A 5 9.63 14.23 6.89
C GLY A 5 9.73 15.68 7.40
N THR A 6 9.68 15.89 8.71
CA THR A 6 9.89 17.20 9.33
C THR A 6 11.33 17.67 9.19
N TRP A 7 12.32 16.77 9.34
CA TRP A 7 13.73 17.09 9.08
C TRP A 7 13.95 17.54 7.63
N VAL A 8 13.39 16.84 6.64
CA VAL A 8 13.45 17.23 5.22
C VAL A 8 12.70 18.54 4.99
N ALA A 9 11.50 18.70 5.52
CA ALA A 9 10.66 19.89 5.33
C ALA A 9 11.23 21.16 6.00
N ALA A 10 12.08 21.00 7.02
CA ALA A 10 12.71 22.11 7.72
C ALA A 10 13.81 22.83 6.91
N ASP A 11 14.20 22.32 5.74
CA ASP A 11 15.30 22.88 4.95
C ASP A 11 14.92 23.01 3.45
N PRO A 12 14.86 24.25 2.93
CA PRO A 12 14.45 24.51 1.55
C PRO A 12 15.31 23.80 0.49
N VAL A 13 16.61 23.60 0.76
CA VAL A 13 17.52 22.94 -0.19
C VAL A 13 17.20 21.45 -0.26
N ARG A 14 16.98 20.82 0.90
CA ARG A 14 16.59 19.40 0.97
C ARG A 14 15.22 19.16 0.36
N VAL A 15 14.25 20.04 0.59
CA VAL A 15 12.94 19.99 -0.07
C VAL A 15 13.09 20.05 -1.58
N ALA A 16 13.88 21.00 -2.10
CA ALA A 16 14.06 21.17 -3.54
C ALA A 16 14.73 19.94 -4.20
N GLU A 17 15.71 19.34 -3.54
CA GLU A 17 16.44 18.17 -4.04
C GLU A 17 15.56 16.90 -4.03
N VAL A 18 14.87 16.62 -2.93
CA VAL A 18 13.97 15.46 -2.85
C VAL A 18 12.74 15.67 -3.75
N ARG A 19 12.20 16.89 -3.86
CA ARG A 19 11.13 17.22 -4.80
C ARG A 19 11.56 16.96 -6.24
N ARG A 20 12.77 17.38 -6.64
CA ARG A 20 13.31 17.08 -7.97
C ARG A 20 13.39 15.58 -8.22
N LEU A 21 13.88 14.83 -7.23
CA LEU A 21 14.01 13.39 -7.34
C LEU A 21 12.65 12.70 -7.50
N ILE A 22 11.65 13.04 -6.68
CA ILE A 22 10.34 12.37 -6.68
C ILE A 22 9.42 12.85 -7.81
N SER A 23 9.58 14.10 -8.26
CA SER A 23 8.78 14.64 -9.38
C SER A 23 9.25 14.15 -10.75
N SER A 24 10.41 13.49 -10.82
CA SER A 24 10.91 12.90 -12.06
C SER A 24 10.25 11.54 -12.34
N PRO A 25 10.12 11.14 -13.62
CA PRO A 25 9.61 9.81 -13.97
C PRO A 25 10.40 8.67 -13.30
N GLU A 26 11.71 8.83 -13.16
CA GLU A 26 12.60 7.85 -12.51
C GLU A 26 12.32 7.75 -11.01
N GLY A 27 12.03 8.87 -10.33
CA GLY A 27 11.64 8.86 -8.93
C GLY A 27 10.29 8.24 -8.67
N LEU A 28 9.30 8.53 -9.51
CA LEU A 28 7.98 7.88 -9.44
C LEU A 28 8.09 6.37 -9.74
N LEU A 29 8.92 5.98 -10.70
CA LEU A 29 9.21 4.58 -10.98
C LEU A 29 9.91 3.90 -9.80
N ALA A 30 10.88 4.55 -9.16
CA ALA A 30 11.53 4.04 -7.96
C ALA A 30 10.54 3.86 -6.81
N LEU A 31 9.67 4.86 -6.56
CA LEU A 31 8.61 4.78 -5.56
C LEU A 31 7.67 3.60 -5.82
N PHE A 32 7.29 3.41 -7.08
CA PHE A 32 6.47 2.29 -7.51
C PHE A 32 7.16 0.95 -7.23
N VAL A 33 8.38 0.76 -7.73
CA VAL A 33 9.13 -0.50 -7.61
C VAL A 33 9.38 -0.84 -6.14
N ILE A 34 9.75 0.13 -5.32
CA ILE A 34 9.95 -0.09 -3.88
C ILE A 34 8.64 -0.53 -3.22
N ASN A 35 7.50 0.06 -3.60
CA ASN A 35 6.20 -0.37 -3.10
C ASN A 35 5.81 -1.78 -3.59
N VAL A 36 6.15 -2.15 -4.83
CA VAL A 36 5.99 -3.53 -5.33
C VAL A 36 6.78 -4.51 -4.45
N VAL A 37 8.08 -4.25 -4.28
CA VAL A 37 8.97 -5.15 -3.52
C VAL A 37 8.56 -5.21 -2.05
N SER A 38 8.24 -4.07 -1.44
CA SER A 38 7.83 -3.99 -0.03
C SER A 38 6.52 -4.75 0.24
N SER A 39 5.57 -4.73 -0.71
CA SER A 39 4.33 -5.50 -0.59
C SER A 39 4.49 -6.96 -0.98
N ALA A 40 5.50 -7.33 -1.77
CA ALA A 40 5.76 -8.72 -2.11
C ALA A 40 6.42 -9.51 -0.96
N THR A 41 7.10 -8.82 -0.03
CA THR A 41 7.72 -9.44 1.14
C THR A 41 6.69 -9.67 2.25
N LEU A 42 6.09 -10.85 2.26
CA LEU A 42 5.05 -11.35 3.18
C LEU A 42 5.26 -11.11 4.70
N LEU A 43 6.47 -10.76 5.18
CA LEU A 43 6.81 -10.79 6.61
C LEU A 43 7.87 -9.76 7.08
N LEU A 44 8.35 -8.82 6.25
CA LEU A 44 9.42 -7.88 6.65
C LEU A 44 8.93 -6.44 6.85
N PRO A 45 9.47 -5.71 7.85
CA PRO A 45 8.96 -4.40 8.23
C PRO A 45 9.27 -3.31 7.19
N LEU A 46 8.24 -3.00 6.40
CA LEU A 46 7.68 -1.65 6.18
C LEU A 46 8.57 -0.50 5.64
N PRO A 47 9.46 -0.66 4.63
CA PRO A 47 9.95 0.51 3.91
C PRO A 47 8.77 1.23 3.22
N GLY A 48 7.92 0.49 2.50
CA GLY A 48 6.81 1.06 1.71
C GLY A 48 5.81 1.92 2.50
N LEU A 49 5.36 1.48 3.69
CA LEU A 49 4.42 2.27 4.51
C LEU A 49 5.05 3.57 5.04
N ALA A 50 6.36 3.60 5.27
CA ALA A 50 7.06 4.80 5.72
C ALA A 50 7.48 5.71 4.56
N LEU A 51 7.70 5.15 3.37
CA LEU A 51 8.16 5.86 2.18
C LEU A 51 7.05 6.68 1.51
N THR A 52 5.82 6.18 1.43
CA THR A 52 4.71 6.94 0.82
C THR A 52 4.48 8.28 1.55
N PRO A 53 4.36 8.32 2.89
CA PRO A 53 4.16 9.59 3.59
C PRO A 53 5.39 10.49 3.54
N LEU A 54 6.61 9.92 3.46
CA LEU A 54 7.84 10.69 3.25
C LEU A 54 7.88 11.34 1.86
N ALA A 55 7.49 10.62 0.82
CA ALA A 55 7.41 11.15 -0.53
C ALA A 55 6.37 12.28 -0.62
N ALA A 56 5.27 12.15 0.12
CA ALA A 56 4.19 13.14 0.16
C ALA A 56 4.56 14.46 0.86
N THR A 57 5.66 14.53 1.62
CA THR A 57 6.08 15.80 2.25
C THR A 57 6.69 16.77 1.26
N VAL A 58 7.07 16.30 0.07
CA VAL A 58 7.79 17.10 -0.93
C VAL A 58 7.20 17.03 -2.34
N ALA A 59 6.31 16.08 -2.61
CA ALA A 59 5.64 15.89 -3.89
C ALA A 59 4.11 15.91 -3.74
N ASP A 60 3.40 15.91 -4.87
CA ASP A 60 1.94 15.89 -4.89
C ASP A 60 1.39 14.63 -4.18
N PRO A 61 0.63 14.78 -3.08
CA PRO A 61 0.10 13.65 -2.30
C PRO A 61 -0.79 12.71 -3.09
N LEU A 62 -1.54 13.23 -4.08
CA LEU A 62 -2.41 12.44 -4.93
C LEU A 62 -1.58 11.54 -5.85
N VAL A 63 -0.57 12.10 -6.52
CA VAL A 63 0.32 11.36 -7.42
C VAL A 63 1.08 10.29 -6.64
N VAL A 64 1.67 10.66 -5.50
CA VAL A 64 2.39 9.74 -4.62
C VAL A 64 1.49 8.59 -4.16
N GLY A 65 0.27 8.91 -3.72
CA GLY A 65 -0.70 7.91 -3.26
C GLY A 65 -1.13 6.94 -4.37
N LEU A 66 -1.36 7.45 -5.59
CA LEU A 66 -1.71 6.64 -6.76
C LEU A 66 -0.58 5.66 -7.12
N ILE A 67 0.65 6.17 -7.24
CA ILE A 67 1.82 5.38 -7.64
C ILE A 67 2.15 4.33 -6.58
N ALA A 68 2.17 4.72 -5.30
CA ALA A 68 2.41 3.78 -4.20
C ALA A 68 1.32 2.71 -4.11
N GLY A 69 0.05 3.09 -4.22
CA GLY A 69 -1.07 2.16 -4.19
C GLY A 69 -1.03 1.16 -5.35
N ALA A 70 -0.71 1.61 -6.56
CA ALA A 70 -0.53 0.76 -7.73
C ALA A 70 0.62 -0.24 -7.53
N GLY A 71 1.78 0.23 -7.04
CA GLY A 71 2.92 -0.62 -6.74
C GLY A 71 2.58 -1.69 -5.69
N GLN A 72 1.95 -1.30 -4.57
CA GLN A 72 1.51 -2.24 -3.53
C GLN A 72 0.52 -3.28 -4.06
N THR A 73 -0.33 -2.91 -5.01
CA THR A 73 -1.30 -3.84 -5.61
C THR A 73 -0.58 -4.92 -6.42
N LEU A 74 0.39 -4.52 -7.24
CA LEU A 74 1.19 -5.47 -8.01
C LEU A 74 2.07 -6.36 -7.14
N GLY A 75 2.66 -5.81 -6.06
CA GLY A 75 3.44 -6.61 -5.12
C GLY A 75 2.66 -7.79 -4.55
N GLU A 76 1.35 -7.60 -4.34
CA GLU A 76 0.48 -8.59 -3.70
C GLU A 76 -0.23 -9.54 -4.64
N LEU A 77 -0.03 -9.35 -5.94
CA LEU A 77 -0.28 -10.43 -6.90
C LEU A 77 0.53 -11.68 -6.56
N THR A 78 1.70 -11.55 -5.93
CA THR A 78 2.52 -12.69 -5.50
C THR A 78 1.75 -13.61 -4.54
N GLY A 79 1.13 -13.06 -3.50
CA GLY A 79 0.28 -13.80 -2.56
C GLY A 79 -0.95 -14.42 -3.25
N TYR A 80 -1.62 -13.65 -4.12
CA TYR A 80 -2.74 -14.18 -4.91
C TYR A 80 -2.32 -15.36 -5.78
N LEU A 81 -1.21 -15.27 -6.51
CA LEU A 81 -0.71 -16.33 -7.38
C LEU A 81 -0.24 -17.55 -6.59
N ALA A 82 0.37 -17.34 -5.43
CA ALA A 82 0.73 -18.41 -4.50
C ALA A 82 -0.51 -19.19 -4.07
N GLY A 83 -1.58 -18.50 -3.67
CA GLY A 83 -2.86 -19.11 -3.34
C GLY A 83 -3.54 -19.82 -4.52
N TYR A 84 -3.51 -19.20 -5.70
CA TYR A 84 -4.08 -19.75 -6.93
C TYR A 84 -3.40 -21.06 -7.35
N SER A 85 -2.07 -21.10 -7.25
CA SER A 85 -1.25 -22.26 -7.63
C SER A 85 -1.26 -23.36 -6.56
N GLY A 86 -1.29 -22.96 -5.28
CA GLY A 86 -1.17 -23.85 -4.12
C GLY A 86 -2.48 -24.31 -3.50
N ARG A 87 -3.61 -24.30 -4.22
CA ARG A 87 -4.97 -24.58 -3.69
C ARG A 87 -5.08 -25.82 -2.78
N LYS A 88 -4.27 -26.87 -3.02
CA LYS A 88 -4.26 -28.11 -2.20
C LYS A 88 -3.61 -27.94 -0.82
N ALA A 89 -2.82 -26.87 -0.62
CA ALA A 89 -2.14 -26.56 0.63
C ALA A 89 -2.93 -25.60 1.53
N LEU A 90 -4.09 -25.09 1.09
CA LEU A 90 -5.00 -24.37 1.98
C LEU A 90 -5.49 -25.34 3.06
N GLY A 91 -5.17 -25.03 4.31
CA GLY A 91 -5.48 -25.86 5.47
C GLY A 91 -6.96 -26.25 5.53
N MET A 92 -7.23 -27.46 6.00
CA MET A 92 -8.59 -27.97 6.23
C MET A 92 -9.14 -27.58 7.61
N ASP A 93 -8.49 -26.64 8.30
CA ASP A 93 -8.93 -26.20 9.62
C ASP A 93 -10.16 -25.29 9.53
N ALA A 94 -10.98 -25.30 10.58
CA ALA A 94 -12.26 -24.60 10.62
C ALA A 94 -12.14 -23.09 10.36
N ARG A 95 -10.99 -22.48 10.70
CA ARG A 95 -10.74 -21.05 10.49
C ARG A 95 -10.51 -20.74 9.01
N THR A 96 -9.63 -21.48 8.35
CA THR A 96 -9.40 -21.33 6.89
C THR A 96 -10.69 -21.57 6.11
N GLN A 97 -11.49 -22.56 6.50
CA GLN A 97 -12.75 -22.85 5.83
C GLN A 97 -13.79 -21.73 6.02
N ARG A 98 -13.88 -21.13 7.21
CA ARG A 98 -14.72 -19.96 7.46
C ARG A 98 -14.29 -18.75 6.63
N MET A 99 -12.99 -18.46 6.56
CA MET A 99 -12.45 -17.37 5.75
C MET A 99 -12.68 -17.60 4.25
N THR A 100 -12.52 -18.83 3.79
CA THR A 100 -12.81 -19.25 2.40
C THR A 100 -14.29 -19.02 2.06
N ASN A 101 -15.21 -19.38 2.95
CA ASN A 101 -16.64 -19.15 2.75
C ASN A 101 -17.01 -17.66 2.72
N LEU A 102 -16.39 -16.86 3.60
CA LEU A 102 -16.54 -15.41 3.58
C LEU A 102 -16.01 -14.81 2.27
N MET A 103 -14.82 -15.23 1.83
CA MET A 103 -14.21 -14.78 0.58
C MET A 103 -15.06 -15.15 -0.65
N ARG A 104 -15.71 -16.32 -0.65
CA ARG A 104 -16.64 -16.71 -1.73
C ARG A 104 -17.89 -15.83 -1.80
N ARG A 105 -18.39 -15.35 -0.66
CA ARG A 105 -19.61 -14.52 -0.58
C ARG A 105 -19.34 -13.03 -0.75
N TRP A 106 -18.26 -12.53 -0.16
CA TRP A 106 -17.95 -11.11 0.00
C TRP A 106 -16.55 -10.73 -0.49
N GLY A 107 -15.93 -11.54 -1.35
CA GLY A 107 -14.50 -11.45 -1.64
C GLY A 107 -14.00 -10.06 -2.02
N ALA A 108 -14.67 -9.38 -2.96
CA ALA A 108 -14.30 -8.02 -3.36
C ALA A 108 -14.39 -7.03 -2.20
N ALA A 109 -15.46 -7.10 -1.40
CA ALA A 109 -15.64 -6.22 -0.25
C ALA A 109 -14.61 -6.49 0.86
N ILE A 110 -14.28 -7.76 1.11
CA ILE A 110 -13.25 -8.15 2.08
C ILE A 110 -11.87 -7.66 1.64
N VAL A 111 -11.51 -7.90 0.38
CA VAL A 111 -10.24 -7.44 -0.20
C VAL A 111 -10.17 -5.92 -0.12
N PHE A 112 -11.21 -5.21 -0.54
CA PHE A 112 -11.25 -3.74 -0.46
C PHE A 112 -11.10 -3.23 0.97
N ALA A 113 -11.87 -3.76 1.92
CA ALA A 113 -11.85 -3.31 3.32
C ALA A 113 -10.49 -3.56 3.97
N LEU A 114 -9.88 -4.73 3.72
CA LEU A 114 -8.53 -5.03 4.19
C LEU A 114 -7.47 -4.20 3.44
N ALA A 115 -7.68 -3.84 2.18
CA ALA A 115 -6.74 -2.99 1.45
C ALA A 115 -6.73 -1.53 1.98
N LEU A 116 -7.87 -1.08 2.51
CA LEU A 116 -8.09 0.30 2.95
C LEU A 116 -7.39 0.64 4.27
N ILE A 117 -7.16 -0.36 5.13
CA ILE A 117 -6.57 -0.16 6.46
C ILE A 117 -5.14 -0.71 6.47
N PRO A 118 -4.14 -0.03 7.07
CA PRO A 118 -2.83 -0.63 7.29
C PRO A 118 -2.97 -1.86 8.21
N ASN A 119 -2.89 -3.07 7.66
CA ASN A 119 -2.98 -4.31 8.43
C ASN A 119 -2.07 -5.40 7.87
N PRO A 120 -1.56 -6.29 8.74
CA PRO A 120 -0.70 -7.41 8.33
C PRO A 120 -1.47 -8.61 7.79
N PHE A 121 -2.81 -8.56 7.74
CA PHE A 121 -3.64 -9.71 7.36
C PHE A 121 -4.01 -9.71 5.87
N PHE A 122 -3.77 -8.61 5.15
CA PHE A 122 -4.13 -8.49 3.74
C PHE A 122 -3.40 -9.55 2.89
N ASP A 123 -2.15 -9.87 3.20
CA ASP A 123 -1.38 -10.93 2.55
C ASP A 123 -2.09 -12.29 2.58
N VAL A 124 -2.62 -12.68 3.76
CA VAL A 124 -3.39 -13.91 3.95
C VAL A 124 -4.68 -13.87 3.15
N ALA A 125 -5.34 -12.70 3.10
CA ALA A 125 -6.53 -12.52 2.28
C ALA A 125 -6.23 -12.64 0.78
N GLY A 126 -5.06 -12.18 0.32
CA GLY A 126 -4.56 -12.38 -1.04
C GLY A 126 -4.43 -13.86 -1.39
N ILE A 127 -3.76 -14.63 -0.53
CA ILE A 127 -3.61 -16.09 -0.69
C ILE A 127 -4.98 -16.79 -0.74
N ILE A 128 -5.90 -16.45 0.16
CA ILE A 128 -7.24 -17.05 0.20
C ILE A 128 -8.07 -16.64 -1.04
N ALA A 129 -7.97 -15.39 -1.49
CA ALA A 129 -8.61 -14.91 -2.71
C ALA A 129 -8.11 -15.67 -3.95
N GLY A 130 -6.80 -15.91 -4.04
CA GLY A 130 -6.19 -16.74 -5.06
C GLY A 130 -6.69 -18.19 -5.03
N GLY A 131 -6.65 -18.82 -3.87
CA GLY A 131 -7.06 -20.23 -3.73
C GLY A 131 -8.56 -20.47 -3.87
N THR A 132 -9.39 -19.44 -3.66
CA THR A 132 -10.82 -19.46 -4.01
C THR A 132 -11.12 -19.16 -5.47
N ARG A 133 -10.10 -18.84 -6.29
CA ARG A 133 -10.22 -18.43 -7.70
C ARG A 133 -11.12 -17.21 -7.89
N MET A 134 -11.04 -16.25 -6.97
CA MET A 134 -11.65 -14.94 -7.19
C MET A 134 -11.11 -14.36 -8.52
N PRO A 135 -11.95 -13.86 -9.44
CA PRO A 135 -11.47 -13.34 -10.72
C PRO A 135 -10.36 -12.29 -10.53
N LEU A 136 -9.23 -12.47 -11.21
CA LEU A 136 -8.04 -11.61 -11.04
C LEU A 136 -8.36 -10.12 -11.18
N ARG A 137 -9.21 -9.76 -12.14
CA ARG A 137 -9.66 -8.38 -12.37
C ARG A 137 -10.41 -7.82 -11.16
N LEU A 138 -11.26 -8.62 -10.54
CA LEU A 138 -12.03 -8.21 -9.36
C LEU A 138 -11.12 -8.05 -8.14
N TYR A 139 -10.15 -8.95 -7.97
CA TYR A 139 -9.14 -8.84 -6.92
C TYR A 139 -8.30 -7.58 -7.10
N LEU A 140 -7.78 -7.35 -8.30
CA LEU A 140 -6.98 -6.18 -8.64
C LEU A 140 -7.75 -4.87 -8.44
N LEU A 141 -8.99 -4.77 -8.91
CA LEU A 141 -9.79 -3.55 -8.74
C LEU A 141 -10.08 -3.26 -7.26
N ALA A 142 -10.46 -4.28 -6.48
CA ALA A 142 -10.72 -4.13 -5.06
C ALA A 142 -9.45 -3.77 -4.26
N ALA A 143 -8.34 -4.47 -4.54
CA ALA A 143 -7.06 -4.22 -3.89
C ALA A 143 -6.50 -2.84 -4.27
N ALA A 144 -6.51 -2.49 -5.55
CA ALA A 144 -6.00 -1.21 -6.05
C ALA A 144 -6.80 -0.05 -5.49
N SER A 145 -8.13 -0.08 -5.55
CA SER A 145 -8.95 0.99 -5.01
C SER A 145 -8.69 1.20 -3.51
N GLY A 146 -8.73 0.14 -2.70
CA GLY A 146 -8.45 0.24 -1.27
C GLY A 146 -7.04 0.74 -0.96
N LYS A 147 -6.01 0.21 -1.65
CA LYS A 147 -4.62 0.62 -1.44
C LYS A 147 -4.35 2.04 -1.90
N ILE A 148 -4.89 2.46 -3.03
CA ILE A 148 -4.78 3.84 -3.51
C ILE A 148 -5.43 4.79 -2.51
N LEU A 149 -6.67 4.52 -2.10
CA LEU A 149 -7.38 5.34 -1.11
C LEU A 149 -6.59 5.44 0.21
N LYS A 150 -6.11 4.31 0.74
CA LYS A 150 -5.25 4.26 1.93
C LYS A 150 -4.00 5.12 1.77
N ASN A 151 -3.27 4.97 0.67
CA ASN A 151 -2.00 5.67 0.46
C ASN A 151 -2.22 7.17 0.22
N ILE A 152 -3.29 7.57 -0.45
CA ILE A 152 -3.72 8.98 -0.58
C ILE A 152 -4.03 9.54 0.81
N ALA A 153 -4.84 8.85 1.60
CA ALA A 153 -5.19 9.31 2.96
C ALA A 153 -3.96 9.46 3.85
N LEU A 154 -3.01 8.51 3.79
CA LEU A 154 -1.74 8.60 4.52
C LEU A 154 -0.86 9.76 4.03
N ALA A 155 -0.81 9.99 2.72
CA ALA A 155 -0.05 11.08 2.11
C ALA A 155 -0.59 12.44 2.58
N TYR A 156 -1.88 12.69 2.42
CA TYR A 156 -2.53 13.93 2.89
C TYR A 156 -2.45 14.09 4.40
N GLY A 157 -2.61 13.02 5.17
CA GLY A 157 -2.52 13.07 6.63
C GLY A 157 -1.18 13.58 7.14
N VAL A 158 -0.07 13.23 6.46
CA VAL A 158 1.25 13.75 6.82
C VAL A 158 1.45 15.19 6.34
N THR A 159 1.06 15.54 5.12
CA THR A 159 1.19 16.92 4.61
C THR A 159 0.43 17.90 5.51
N LEU A 160 -0.83 17.60 5.83
CA LEU A 160 -1.65 18.43 6.73
C LEU A 160 -1.09 18.49 8.15
N GLY A 161 -0.56 17.38 8.67
CA GLY A 161 0.04 17.34 10.00
C GLY A 161 1.30 18.20 10.09
N ILE A 162 2.10 18.24 9.02
CA ILE A 162 3.30 19.09 8.93
C ILE A 162 2.90 20.56 8.84
N ASP A 163 1.93 20.91 7.99
CA ASP A 163 1.44 22.28 7.83
C ASP A 163 0.88 22.84 9.14
N TRP A 164 0.08 22.04 9.86
CA TRP A 164 -0.45 22.40 11.17
C TRP A 164 0.66 22.66 12.19
N MET A 165 1.68 21.80 12.23
CA MET A 165 2.80 21.93 13.15
C MET A 165 3.61 23.20 12.88
N PHE A 166 3.92 23.52 11.62
CA PHE A 166 4.63 24.77 11.28
C PHE A 166 3.79 26.02 11.52
N GLY A 167 2.47 25.95 11.31
CA GLY A 167 1.54 27.04 11.60
C GLY A 167 1.43 27.39 13.09
N MET A 168 1.79 26.49 14.01
CA MET A 168 1.84 26.79 15.45
C MET A 168 3.04 27.65 15.87
N PHE A 169 4.07 27.74 15.02
CA PHE A 169 5.31 28.48 15.30
C PHE A 169 5.37 29.86 14.61
N GLN A 170 4.31 30.27 13.91
CA GLN A 170 4.15 31.61 13.32
C GLN A 170 3.16 32.43 14.14
#